data_AF-A0A8T6MFG1-F1
#
_entry.id   AF-A0A8T6MFG1-F1
#
_cell.length_a   1.000
_cell.length_b   1.000
_cell.length_c   1.000
_cell.angle_alpha   90.00
_cell.angle_beta   90.00
_cell.angle_gamma   90.00
#
_symmetry.space_group_name_H-M   'P 1'
#
loop_
_entity.id
_entity.type
_entity.pdbx_description
1 polymer ?
#
loop_
_entity_poly.entity_id
_entity_poly.type
_entity_poly.pdbx_seq_one_letter_code
_entity_poly.pdbx_strand_id
1 'polypeptide(L)'
;MKLKYLFIIMVLVTIFSNTVFSEDVNVDINQNVIIDINQETKINVYFFGTSTCPYCAQEKEFFTEYVKNNPDVRVYYFELDTQRNNSKLLLEFSKAFQERSTSVPITFISEKVWIGFSESIQGQMETIINNCRENTCKDSYTLLENQEEFREYLTNDKYVKYLGEEIKKEKTDKIGFFERIVTFFKNIF
;
A
#
# COMPACT_ATOMS: atom_id res chain seq x y z
N MET A 1 -2.33 -66.40 -11.82
CA MET A 1 -2.74 -65.01 -11.53
C MET A 1 -1.68 -64.16 -10.81
N LYS A 2 -0.81 -64.72 -9.95
CA LYS A 2 0.15 -63.95 -9.13
C LYS A 2 1.38 -63.36 -9.86
N LEU A 3 1.75 -63.89 -11.03
CA LEU A 3 2.97 -63.46 -11.76
C LEU A 3 2.81 -62.14 -12.54
N LYS A 4 1.58 -61.82 -12.99
CA LYS A 4 1.28 -60.54 -13.67
C LYS A 4 1.33 -59.36 -12.68
N TYR A 5 0.92 -59.58 -11.43
CA TYR A 5 1.01 -58.56 -10.38
C TYR A 5 2.46 -58.31 -9.94
N LEU A 6 3.32 -59.33 -9.97
CA LEU A 6 4.74 -59.19 -9.65
C LEU A 6 5.44 -58.24 -10.62
N PHE A 7 5.12 -58.33 -11.91
CA PHE A 7 5.69 -57.47 -12.94
C PHE A 7 5.18 -56.02 -12.83
N ILE A 8 3.90 -55.84 -12.50
CA ILE A 8 3.29 -54.52 -12.29
C ILE A 8 3.89 -53.82 -11.06
N ILE A 9 4.15 -54.56 -9.97
CA ILE A 9 4.79 -54.02 -8.77
C ILE A 9 6.25 -53.63 -9.05
N MET A 10 6.99 -54.43 -9.82
CA MET A 10 8.38 -54.12 -10.17
C MET A 10 8.49 -52.83 -11.01
N VAL A 11 7.56 -52.62 -11.95
CA VAL A 11 7.50 -51.40 -12.76
C VAL A 11 7.13 -50.17 -11.91
N LEU A 12 6.22 -50.32 -10.94
CA LEU A 12 5.85 -49.24 -10.03
C LEU A 12 7.03 -48.83 -9.12
N VAL A 13 7.82 -49.78 -8.61
CA VAL A 13 8.98 -49.48 -7.74
C VAL A 13 10.09 -48.75 -8.50
N THR A 14 10.30 -49.03 -9.78
CA THR A 14 11.31 -48.33 -10.61
C THR A 14 10.91 -46.90 -10.99
N ILE A 15 9.62 -46.56 -10.92
CA ILE A 15 9.12 -45.19 -11.16
C ILE A 15 9.30 -44.33 -9.89
N PHE A 16 9.33 -44.95 -8.70
CA PHE A 16 9.56 -44.26 -7.42
C PHE A 16 11.04 -43.98 -7.09
N SER A 17 12.00 -44.61 -7.77
CA SER A 17 13.44 -44.42 -7.49
C SER A 17 14.07 -43.21 -8.19
N ASN A 18 13.32 -42.46 -9.01
CA ASN A 18 13.80 -41.25 -9.67
C ASN A 18 13.08 -40.01 -9.16
N THR A 19 13.24 -39.70 -7.88
CA THR A 19 13.15 -38.31 -7.41
C THR A 19 14.35 -38.00 -6.52
N VAL A 20 15.10 -37.02 -7.00
CA VAL A 20 16.38 -36.50 -6.55
C VAL A 20 16.24 -35.66 -5.28
N PHE A 21 17.29 -35.74 -4.46
CA PHE A 21 17.78 -34.86 -3.39
C PHE A 21 17.24 -33.41 -3.35
N SER A 22 16.89 -32.92 -2.16
CA SER A 22 17.57 -31.77 -1.53
C SER A 22 17.24 -31.66 -0.04
N GLU A 23 18.20 -31.18 0.75
CA GLU A 23 18.17 -31.05 2.21
C GLU A 23 16.98 -30.22 2.74
N ASP A 24 16.38 -30.72 3.82
CA ASP A 24 15.33 -30.03 4.56
C ASP A 24 15.93 -28.83 5.33
N VAL A 25 15.68 -27.61 4.84
CA VAL A 25 15.70 -26.43 5.72
C VAL A 25 14.46 -26.52 6.61
N ASN A 26 14.64 -26.85 7.89
CA ASN A 26 13.55 -26.80 8.87
C ASN A 26 13.17 -25.34 9.14
N VAL A 27 12.17 -24.85 8.42
CA VAL A 27 11.36 -23.69 8.83
C VAL A 27 10.11 -24.24 9.50
N ASP A 28 9.96 -23.98 10.78
CA ASP A 28 8.77 -24.34 11.56
C ASP A 28 7.61 -23.45 11.10
N ILE A 29 6.66 -24.02 10.36
CA ILE A 29 5.50 -23.31 9.82
C ILE A 29 4.27 -23.77 10.59
N ASN A 30 3.84 -22.96 11.54
CA ASN A 30 2.45 -22.93 11.99
C ASN A 30 1.97 -21.49 12.00
N GLN A 31 1.66 -20.98 10.81
CA GLN A 31 0.44 -20.23 10.48
C GLN A 31 0.51 -19.73 9.03
N ASN A 32 -0.30 -20.35 8.16
CA ASN A 32 -0.71 -19.94 6.81
C ASN A 32 -0.18 -18.57 6.31
N VAL A 33 1.01 -18.56 5.70
CA VAL A 33 1.44 -17.47 4.84
C VAL A 33 1.22 -17.92 3.40
N ILE A 34 0.17 -17.40 2.77
CA ILE A 34 0.12 -17.33 1.30
C ILE A 34 1.23 -16.36 0.92
N ILE A 35 2.37 -16.87 0.47
CA ILE A 35 3.43 -16.02 -0.07
C ILE A 35 2.89 -15.51 -1.41
N ASP A 36 2.36 -14.30 -1.38
CA ASP A 36 2.00 -13.58 -2.59
C ASP A 36 3.29 -13.28 -3.37
N ILE A 37 3.58 -14.15 -4.34
CA ILE A 37 4.69 -14.01 -5.29
C ILE A 37 4.54 -12.78 -6.21
N ASN A 38 3.47 -12.00 -6.06
CA ASN A 38 3.29 -10.68 -6.64
C ASN A 38 3.16 -9.58 -5.57
N GLN A 39 4.00 -9.60 -4.52
CA GLN A 39 4.25 -8.38 -3.77
C GLN A 39 5.04 -7.39 -4.63
N GLU A 40 4.33 -6.74 -5.55
CA GLU A 40 4.78 -5.56 -6.27
C GLU A 40 5.26 -4.56 -5.20
N THR A 41 6.57 -4.33 -5.15
CA THR A 41 7.20 -3.49 -4.13
C THR A 41 6.57 -2.10 -4.18
N LYS A 42 5.74 -1.78 -3.19
CA LYS A 42 5.01 -0.52 -3.18
C LYS A 42 5.91 0.60 -2.68
N ILE A 43 5.91 1.72 -3.40
CA ILE A 43 6.52 2.97 -2.93
C ILE A 43 5.51 3.63 -2.00
N ASN A 44 5.80 3.58 -0.71
CA ASN A 44 4.90 4.11 0.32
C ASN A 44 5.15 5.60 0.56
N VAL A 45 4.05 6.36 0.62
CA VAL A 45 3.99 7.79 0.93
C VAL A 45 3.20 7.95 2.21
N TYR A 46 3.74 8.67 3.19
CA TYR A 46 3.06 8.95 4.45
C TYR A 46 2.74 10.43 4.54
N PHE A 47 1.47 10.77 4.38
CA PHE A 47 0.97 12.13 4.29
C PHE A 47 0.11 12.45 5.53
N PHE A 48 0.51 13.45 6.31
CA PHE A 48 -0.21 13.93 7.47
C PHE A 48 -0.81 15.30 7.19
N GLY A 49 -2.09 15.50 7.54
CA GLY A 49 -2.78 16.75 7.27
C GLY A 49 -3.99 17.00 8.16
N THR A 50 -4.70 18.09 7.88
CA THR A 50 -6.00 18.38 8.50
C THR A 50 -7.04 18.73 7.44
N SER A 51 -8.31 18.42 7.74
CA SER A 51 -9.46 18.70 6.90
C SER A 51 -9.70 20.19 6.62
N THR A 52 -9.22 21.08 7.50
CA THR A 52 -9.36 22.53 7.37
C THR A 52 -8.19 23.21 6.66
N CYS A 53 -7.20 22.44 6.20
CA CYS A 53 -5.97 22.96 5.59
C CYS A 53 -6.08 22.98 4.05
N PRO A 54 -6.02 24.14 3.39
CA PRO A 54 -6.21 24.24 1.94
C PRO A 54 -5.09 23.55 1.14
N TYR A 55 -3.85 23.67 1.60
CA TYR A 55 -2.71 22.98 0.96
C TYR A 55 -2.80 21.46 1.11
N CYS A 56 -3.36 20.97 2.21
CA CYS A 56 -3.61 19.55 2.43
C CYS A 56 -4.67 19.02 1.47
N ALA A 57 -5.69 19.83 1.15
CA ALA A 57 -6.69 19.49 0.14
C ALA A 57 -6.07 19.40 -1.27
N GLN A 58 -5.18 20.33 -1.63
CA GLN A 58 -4.46 20.31 -2.90
C GLN A 58 -3.55 19.09 -3.04
N GLU A 59 -2.76 18.78 -2.02
CA GLU A 59 -1.89 17.59 -2.03
C GLU A 59 -2.69 16.29 -2.09
N LYS A 60 -3.83 16.25 -1.39
CA LYS A 60 -4.79 15.16 -1.49
C LYS A 60 -5.31 14.98 -2.91
N GLU A 61 -5.71 16.05 -3.58
CA GLU A 61 -6.18 16.01 -4.97
C GLU A 61 -5.08 15.49 -5.90
N PHE A 62 -3.86 16.00 -5.75
CA PHE A 62 -2.68 15.51 -6.48
C PHE A 62 -2.50 13.99 -6.31
N PHE A 63 -2.38 13.50 -5.09
CA PHE A 63 -2.15 12.07 -4.86
C PHE A 63 -3.34 11.21 -5.31
N THR A 64 -4.57 11.72 -5.22
CA THR A 64 -5.78 11.02 -5.70
C THR A 64 -5.72 10.78 -7.20
N GLU A 65 -5.26 11.76 -7.98
CA GLU A 65 -5.09 11.60 -9.42
C GLU A 65 -3.83 10.79 -9.74
N TYR A 66 -2.73 11.05 -9.03
CA TYR A 66 -1.44 10.42 -9.26
C TYR A 66 -1.51 8.89 -9.17
N VAL A 67 -2.12 8.34 -8.12
CA VAL A 67 -2.17 6.88 -7.92
C VAL A 67 -3.02 6.14 -8.96
N LYS A 68 -3.89 6.82 -9.72
CA LYS A 68 -4.69 6.19 -10.80
C LYS A 68 -3.79 5.60 -11.88
N ASN A 69 -2.69 6.28 -12.18
CA ASN A 69 -1.73 5.91 -13.22
C ASN A 69 -0.42 5.32 -12.65
N ASN A 70 -0.31 5.22 -11.32
CA ASN A 70 0.88 4.78 -10.60
C ASN A 70 0.49 3.74 -9.52
N PRO A 71 0.06 2.52 -9.91
CA PRO A 71 -0.45 1.50 -8.98
C PRO A 71 0.63 0.94 -8.04
N ASP A 72 1.90 1.15 -8.36
CA ASP A 72 3.06 0.85 -7.53
C ASP A 72 3.20 1.82 -6.35
N VAL A 73 2.49 2.94 -6.33
CA VAL A 73 2.54 3.94 -5.27
C VAL A 73 1.35 3.77 -4.32
N ARG A 74 1.63 3.74 -3.02
CA ARG A 74 0.62 3.66 -1.98
C ARG A 74 0.74 4.86 -1.05
N VAL A 75 -0.35 5.59 -0.90
CA VAL A 75 -0.42 6.77 -0.03
C VAL A 75 -1.20 6.41 1.23
N TYR A 76 -0.61 6.65 2.39
CA TYR A 76 -1.26 6.60 3.70
C TYR A 76 -1.56 8.04 4.11
N TYR A 77 -2.83 8.34 4.38
CA TYR A 77 -3.21 9.67 4.86
C TYR A 77 -3.73 9.62 6.29
N PHE A 78 -3.13 10.46 7.11
CA PHE A 78 -3.45 10.59 8.52
C PHE A 78 -4.02 11.98 8.78
N GLU A 79 -5.35 12.03 8.97
CA GLU A 79 -6.01 13.20 9.53
C GLU A 79 -5.52 13.41 10.97
N LEU A 80 -5.01 14.61 11.27
CA LEU A 80 -4.60 14.99 12.60
C LEU A 80 -5.79 15.62 13.33
N ASP A 81 -6.37 14.86 14.27
CA ASP A 81 -7.42 15.36 15.17
C ASP A 81 -6.88 15.59 16.59
N THR A 82 -7.74 16.08 17.47
CA THR A 82 -7.43 16.37 18.89
C THR A 82 -7.59 15.14 19.80
N GLN A 83 -8.22 14.05 19.34
CA GLN A 83 -8.52 12.85 20.14
C GLN A 83 -7.39 11.79 20.03
N ARG A 84 -6.15 12.30 19.96
CA ARG A 84 -5.06 11.86 19.08
C ARG A 84 -4.52 10.44 19.26
N ASN A 85 -4.58 9.69 18.16
CA ASN A 85 -3.64 8.60 17.87
C ASN A 85 -2.64 9.04 16.77
N ASN A 86 -3.10 9.66 15.69
CA ASN A 86 -2.25 9.99 14.53
C ASN A 86 -1.14 11.01 14.78
N SER A 87 -1.30 11.95 15.72
CA SER A 87 -0.19 12.87 16.06
C SER A 87 0.97 12.17 16.77
N LYS A 88 0.74 11.01 17.41
CA LYS A 88 1.85 10.21 17.95
C LYS A 88 2.68 9.62 16.81
N LEU A 89 2.01 9.11 15.78
CA LEU A 89 2.68 8.61 14.59
C LEU A 89 3.49 9.72 13.91
N LEU A 90 2.91 10.91 13.73
CA LEU A 90 3.65 12.06 13.18
C LEU A 90 4.89 12.38 14.01
N LEU A 91 4.80 12.35 15.34
CA LEU A 91 5.94 12.62 16.21
C LEU A 91 7.09 11.61 15.99
N GLU A 92 6.77 10.33 15.80
CA GLU A 92 7.81 9.31 15.53
C GLU A 92 8.46 9.49 14.17
N PHE A 93 7.68 9.83 13.13
CA PHE A 93 8.24 10.22 11.83
C PHE A 93 9.13 11.47 11.97
N SER A 94 8.65 12.53 12.62
CA SER A 94 9.42 13.75 12.88
C SER A 94 10.75 13.45 13.58
N LYS A 95 10.77 12.57 14.58
CA LYS A 95 12.01 12.14 15.26
C LYS A 95 12.96 11.42 14.32
N ALA A 96 12.47 10.42 13.58
CA ALA A 96 13.28 9.62 12.65
C ALA A 96 13.95 10.49 11.57
N PHE A 97 13.28 11.55 11.13
CA PHE A 97 13.77 12.47 10.10
C PHE A 97 14.48 13.71 10.68
N GLN A 98 14.61 13.81 12.01
CA GLN A 98 15.14 14.97 12.72
C GLN A 98 14.42 16.29 12.35
N GLU A 99 13.14 16.18 11.97
CA GLU A 99 12.28 17.30 11.58
C GLU A 99 11.48 17.77 12.80
N ARG A 100 11.51 19.07 13.09
CA ARG A 100 10.85 19.66 14.27
C ARG A 100 9.50 20.30 13.93
N SER A 101 9.22 20.52 12.66
CA SER A 101 7.96 21.05 12.18
C SER A 101 6.82 20.05 12.40
N THR A 102 5.69 20.59 12.85
CA THR A 102 4.39 19.88 12.88
C THR A 102 3.37 20.57 11.96
N SER A 103 3.84 21.50 11.13
CA SER A 103 3.01 22.19 10.14
C SER A 103 2.53 21.20 9.09
N VAL A 104 1.30 21.39 8.62
CA VAL A 104 0.66 20.53 7.62
C VAL A 104 0.49 21.26 6.28
N PRO A 105 0.44 20.53 5.15
CA PRO A 105 0.71 19.10 5.04
C PRO A 105 2.18 18.77 5.32
N ILE A 106 2.44 17.59 5.88
CA ILE A 106 3.80 17.05 6.02
C ILE A 106 3.82 15.63 5.48
N THR A 107 4.77 15.38 4.59
CA THR A 107 4.79 14.17 3.76
C THR A 107 6.17 13.55 3.74
N PHE A 108 6.21 12.24 3.97
CA PHE A 108 7.43 11.43 4.03
C PHE A 108 7.42 10.42 2.89
N ILE A 109 8.50 10.40 2.11
CA ILE A 109 8.72 9.45 1.02
C ILE A 109 10.19 9.07 1.03
N SER A 110 10.46 7.77 1.11
CA SER A 110 11.83 7.28 1.28
C SER A 110 12.53 7.96 2.48
N GLU A 111 13.74 8.44 2.31
CA GLU A 111 14.53 9.16 3.31
C GLU A 111 14.34 10.70 3.23
N LYS A 112 13.21 11.17 2.67
CA LYS A 112 12.89 12.60 2.52
C LYS A 112 11.57 13.01 3.18
N VAL A 113 11.51 14.27 3.60
CA VAL A 113 10.33 14.92 4.19
C VAL A 113 10.08 16.28 3.53
N TRP A 114 8.81 16.62 3.31
CA TRP A 114 8.36 17.92 2.81
C TRP A 114 7.32 18.53 3.74
N ILE A 115 7.37 19.84 3.90
CA ILE A 115 6.42 20.64 4.67
C ILE A 115 5.74 21.64 3.72
N GLY A 116 4.42 21.64 3.72
CA GLY A 116 3.63 22.42 2.77
C GLY A 116 3.47 21.73 1.41
N PHE A 117 2.67 22.34 0.55
CA PHE A 117 2.46 21.85 -0.81
C PHE A 117 2.47 23.01 -1.81
N SER A 118 3.09 22.77 -2.96
CA SER A 118 3.15 23.67 -4.13
C SER A 118 3.54 22.85 -5.35
N GLU A 119 3.40 23.39 -6.56
CA GLU A 119 3.84 22.69 -7.79
C GLU A 119 5.34 22.31 -7.75
N SER A 120 6.18 23.16 -7.15
CA SER A 120 7.61 22.84 -6.98
C SER A 120 7.83 21.66 -6.03
N ILE A 121 7.07 21.58 -4.94
CA ILE A 121 7.13 20.45 -4.00
C ILE A 121 6.57 19.19 -4.65
N GLN A 122 5.48 19.30 -5.42
CA GLN A 122 4.92 18.19 -6.20
C GLN A 122 5.98 17.57 -7.13
N GLY A 123 6.68 18.40 -7.92
CA GLY A 123 7.73 17.91 -8.81
C GLY A 123 8.89 17.21 -8.06
N GLN A 124 9.22 17.65 -6.84
CA GLN A 124 10.20 16.97 -5.99
C GLN A 124 9.71 15.60 -5.50
N MET A 125 8.43 15.51 -5.11
CA MET A 125 7.82 14.24 -4.71
C MET A 125 7.78 13.25 -5.87
N GLU A 126 7.38 13.69 -7.06
CA GLU A 126 7.42 12.86 -8.27
C GLU A 126 8.84 12.39 -8.60
N THR A 127 9.83 13.27 -8.45
CA THR A 127 11.24 12.94 -8.68
C THR A 127 11.73 11.86 -7.72
N ILE A 128 11.43 11.94 -6.42
CA ILE A 128 11.85 10.89 -5.48
C ILE A 128 11.12 9.57 -5.76
N ILE A 129 9.84 9.61 -6.13
CA ILE A 129 9.07 8.40 -6.46
C ILE A 129 9.69 7.73 -7.67
N ASN A 130 10.00 8.49 -8.73
CA ASN A 130 10.68 7.96 -9.91
C ASN A 130 12.05 7.37 -9.57
N ASN A 131 12.82 8.05 -8.71
CA ASN A 131 14.11 7.53 -8.27
C ASN A 131 13.98 6.18 -7.54
N CYS A 132 12.93 5.99 -6.74
CA CYS A 132 12.63 4.75 -6.04
C CYS A 132 12.18 3.60 -6.96
N ARG A 133 11.80 3.88 -8.21
CA ARG A 133 11.52 2.84 -9.22
C ARG A 133 12.80 2.30 -9.84
N GLU A 134 13.77 3.18 -10.02
CA GLU A 134 15.04 2.86 -10.67
C GLU A 134 16.09 2.35 -9.66
N ASN A 135 15.92 2.67 -8.37
CA ASN A 135 16.88 2.41 -7.32
C ASN A 135 16.20 1.87 -6.07
N THR A 136 16.96 1.21 -5.21
CA THR A 136 16.45 0.77 -3.90
C THR A 136 16.20 1.98 -2.99
N CYS A 137 14.93 2.21 -2.64
CA CYS A 137 14.54 3.13 -1.59
C CYS A 137 14.22 2.37 -0.29
N LYS A 138 14.56 2.99 0.84
CA LYS A 138 14.04 2.55 2.13
C LYS A 138 12.62 3.05 2.28
N ASP A 139 11.78 2.28 2.94
CA ASP A 139 10.47 2.77 3.34
C ASP A 139 10.62 3.73 4.52
N SER A 140 9.99 4.91 4.48
CA SER A 140 10.04 5.89 5.57
C SER A 140 9.64 5.30 6.92
N TYR A 141 8.69 4.35 6.94
CA TYR A 141 8.24 3.67 8.15
C TYR A 141 9.34 2.80 8.78
N THR A 142 10.25 2.25 7.98
CA THR A 142 11.37 1.43 8.50
C THR A 142 12.43 2.25 9.24
N LEU A 143 12.32 3.58 9.19
CA LEU A 143 13.20 4.50 9.92
C LEU A 143 12.71 4.80 11.34
N LEU A 144 11.49 4.40 11.69
CA LEU A 144 10.91 4.62 13.03
C LEU A 144 11.57 3.69 14.05
N GLU A 145 11.80 4.18 15.27
CA GLU A 145 12.37 3.38 16.37
C GLU A 145 11.36 2.35 16.91
N ASN A 146 10.07 2.71 17.01
CA ASN A 146 9.03 1.89 17.65
C ASN A 146 8.01 1.32 16.65
N GLN A 147 8.46 0.68 15.58
CA GLN A 147 7.58 0.22 14.48
C GLN A 147 6.41 -0.65 14.96
N GLU A 148 6.62 -1.60 15.88
CA GLU A 148 5.53 -2.50 16.30
C GLU A 148 4.34 -1.77 16.94
N GLU A 149 4.57 -0.64 17.62
CA GLU A 149 3.49 0.17 18.21
C GLU A 149 2.58 0.79 17.13
N PHE A 150 3.15 1.11 15.97
CA PHE A 150 2.45 1.85 14.91
C PHE A 150 1.95 0.97 13.78
N ARG A 151 2.18 -0.36 13.85
CA ARG A 151 1.79 -1.29 12.80
C ARG A 151 0.29 -1.25 12.50
N GLU A 152 -0.54 -1.11 13.54
CA GLU A 152 -2.00 -1.02 13.40
C GLU A 152 -2.45 0.21 12.59
N TYR A 153 -1.69 1.31 12.62
CA TYR A 153 -2.01 2.52 11.86
C TYR A 153 -1.92 2.30 10.35
N LEU A 154 -1.08 1.35 9.91
CA LEU A 154 -0.90 1.02 8.50
C LEU A 154 -1.85 -0.06 8.02
N THR A 155 -2.44 -0.86 8.91
CA THR A 155 -3.37 -1.95 8.56
C THR A 155 -4.83 -1.58 8.77
N ASN A 156 -5.11 -0.46 9.43
CA ASN A 156 -6.47 0.03 9.62
C ASN A 156 -6.93 0.81 8.38
N ASP A 157 -7.94 0.28 7.67
CA ASP A 157 -8.54 0.89 6.47
C ASP A 157 -9.00 2.34 6.66
N LYS A 158 -9.17 2.80 7.92
CA LYS A 158 -9.44 4.20 8.25
C LYS A 158 -8.35 5.18 7.75
N TYR A 159 -7.09 4.73 7.63
CA TYR A 159 -5.94 5.57 7.24
C TYR A 159 -5.34 5.18 5.87
N VAL A 160 -5.63 3.96 5.42
CA VAL A 160 -5.23 3.43 4.10
C VAL A 160 -6.24 3.90 3.04
N LYS A 161 -6.31 5.22 2.82
CA LYS A 161 -7.41 5.79 2.02
C LYS A 161 -7.26 5.65 0.50
N TYR A 162 -6.07 5.43 -0.02
CA TYR A 162 -5.81 5.51 -1.47
C TYR A 162 -5.57 4.16 -2.15
N LEU A 163 -6.12 3.08 -1.60
CA LEU A 163 -6.29 1.81 -2.32
C LEU A 163 -7.62 1.81 -3.10
N GLY A 164 -7.75 2.62 -4.15
CA GLY A 164 -8.83 2.49 -5.14
C GLY A 164 -10.29 2.62 -4.67
N GLU A 165 -10.56 2.86 -3.38
CA GLU A 165 -11.93 2.92 -2.85
C GLU A 165 -12.64 4.23 -3.17
N GLU A 166 -11.96 5.38 -3.08
CA GLU A 166 -12.54 6.66 -3.54
C GLU A 166 -12.77 6.64 -5.06
N ILE A 167 -11.92 5.96 -5.84
CA ILE A 167 -12.11 5.77 -7.30
C ILE A 167 -13.33 4.87 -7.56
N LYS A 168 -13.51 3.78 -6.82
CA LYS A 168 -14.71 2.93 -6.91
C LYS A 168 -15.96 3.72 -6.53
N LYS A 169 -15.92 4.50 -5.43
CA LYS A 169 -17.07 5.29 -4.96
C LYS A 169 -17.46 6.39 -5.95
N GLU A 170 -16.50 7.16 -6.46
CA GLU A 170 -16.77 8.19 -7.49
C GLU A 170 -17.32 7.58 -8.78
N LYS A 171 -16.77 6.43 -9.21
CA LYS A 171 -17.23 5.72 -10.41
C LYS A 171 -18.64 5.15 -10.20
N THR A 172 -18.91 4.55 -9.03
CA THR A 172 -20.24 4.04 -8.64
C THR A 172 -21.26 5.17 -8.52
N ASP A 173 -20.90 6.31 -7.94
CA ASP A 173 -21.80 7.47 -7.82
C ASP A 173 -22.11 8.08 -9.19
N LYS A 174 -21.12 8.20 -10.09
CA LYS A 174 -21.34 8.64 -11.48
C LYS A 174 -22.22 7.68 -12.28
N ILE A 175 -22.02 6.37 -12.11
CA ILE A 175 -22.87 5.34 -12.76
C ILE A 175 -24.30 5.41 -12.21
N GLY A 176 -24.48 5.48 -10.89
CA GLY A 176 -25.80 5.58 -10.26
C GLY A 176 -26.54 6.87 -10.63
N PHE A 177 -25.83 7.99 -10.80
CA PHE A 177 -26.41 9.22 -11.32
C PHE A 177 -26.88 9.07 -12.77
N PHE A 178 -26.10 8.43 -13.63
CA PHE A 178 -26.48 8.17 -15.02
C PHE A 178 -27.69 7.22 -15.13
N GLU A 179 -27.74 6.15 -14.33
CA GLU A 179 -28.90 5.24 -14.29
C GLU A 179 -30.19 5.95 -13.86
N ARG A 180 -30.11 6.86 -12.90
CA ARG A 180 -31.25 7.70 -12.48
C ARG A 180 -31.72 8.62 -13.60
N ILE A 181 -30.80 9.21 -14.38
CA ILE A 181 -31.13 10.03 -15.55
C ILE A 181 -31.80 9.19 -16.64
N VAL A 182 -31.23 8.03 -16.99
CA VAL A 182 -31.80 7.14 -18.01
C VAL A 182 -33.19 6.67 -17.61
N THR A 183 -33.39 6.31 -16.34
CA THR A 183 -34.69 5.88 -15.80
C THR A 183 -35.71 7.03 -15.82
N PHE A 184 -35.29 8.25 -15.51
CA PHE A 184 -36.14 9.43 -15.58
C PHE A 184 -36.65 9.69 -17.01
N PHE A 185 -35.78 9.62 -18.01
CA PHE A 185 -36.19 9.81 -19.41
C PHE A 185 -37.08 8.67 -19.94
N LYS A 186 -36.87 7.43 -19.48
CA LYS A 186 -37.71 6.28 -19.85
C LYS A 186 -39.14 6.35 -19.29
N ASN A 187 -39.37 7.18 -18.27
CA ASN A 187 -40.70 7.42 -17.71
C ASN A 187 -41.38 8.70 -18.25
N ILE A 188 -40.68 9.45 -19.12
CA ILE A 188 -41.15 10.71 -19.71
C ILE A 188 -41.54 10.55 -21.18
N PHE A 189 -41.03 9.54 -21.86
CA PHE A 189 -41.37 9.14 -23.23
C PHE A 189 -41.92 7.72 -23.25
#